data_AF-A0A2W4WL39-F1
#
_entry.id   AF-A0A2W4WL39-F1
#
_cell.length_a   1.000
_cell.length_b   1.000
_cell.length_c   1.000
_cell.angle_alpha   90.00
_cell.angle_beta   90.00
_cell.angle_gamma   90.00
#
_symmetry.space_group_name_H-M   'P 1'
#
loop_
_entity.id
_entity.type
_entity.pdbx_description
1 polymer ?
#
loop_
_entity_poly.entity_id
_entity_poly.type
_entity_poly.pdbx_seq_one_letter_code
_entity_poly.pdbx_strand_id
1 'polypeptide(L)'
;MKLSLRHVCVPCACALSYFSTVCSASAQIVPDATLPVNSTVTTRGLVHTINNGTTVGVNLYHSFQDFSVPTNNTAYFNNAANVQNVLTRVTGSSVSNIDG
;
A
#
# COMPACT_ATOMS: atom_id res chain seq x y z
N MET A 1 47.76 45.72 25.47
CA MET A 1 48.27 44.33 25.46
C MET A 1 47.55 43.60 24.34
N LYS A 2 48.32 42.96 23.44
CA LYS A 2 47.87 42.41 22.15
C LYS A 2 46.89 41.24 22.31
N LEU A 3 45.77 41.28 21.58
CA LEU A 3 44.85 40.16 21.38
C LEU A 3 45.57 39.00 20.67
N SER A 4 45.38 37.77 21.15
CA SER A 4 45.75 36.55 20.41
C SER A 4 44.49 35.72 20.15
N LEU A 5 44.02 35.80 18.92
CA LEU A 5 42.92 35.02 18.36
C LEU A 5 43.46 33.62 18.00
N ARG A 6 43.15 32.61 18.81
CA ARG A 6 43.55 31.23 18.51
C ARG A 6 42.46 30.57 17.66
N HIS A 7 42.83 30.28 16.43
CA HIS A 7 42.04 29.54 15.45
C HIS A 7 41.74 28.16 16.02
N VAL A 8 40.46 27.90 16.31
CA VAL A 8 39.99 26.54 16.60
C VAL A 8 39.93 25.82 15.25
N CYS A 9 40.97 25.02 15.02
CA CYS A 9 41.06 24.09 13.89
C CYS A 9 39.90 23.08 14.00
N VAL A 10 39.08 23.03 12.95
CA VAL A 10 37.96 22.09 12.77
C VAL A 10 38.50 20.66 12.82
N PRO A 11 38.21 19.85 13.86
CA PRO A 11 38.53 18.44 13.80
C PRO A 11 37.40 17.73 13.06
N CYS A 12 37.80 17.05 11.98
CA CYS A 12 37.24 15.80 11.48
C CYS A 12 36.31 15.08 12.48
N ALA A 13 35.05 14.86 12.12
CA ALA A 13 34.38 13.56 12.15
C ALA A 13 32.85 13.70 12.13
N CYS A 14 32.24 12.95 11.19
CA CYS A 14 30.87 12.46 11.24
C CYS A 14 29.76 13.51 11.20
N ALA A 15 29.48 13.99 9.98
CA ALA A 15 28.08 14.27 9.65
C ALA A 15 27.30 12.96 9.85
N LEU A 16 26.56 12.83 10.96
CA LEU A 16 25.60 11.75 11.14
C LEU A 16 24.48 11.96 10.14
N SER A 17 24.66 11.43 8.93
CA SER A 17 23.57 11.19 8.00
C SER A 17 22.65 10.16 8.65
N TYR A 18 21.52 10.63 9.17
CA TYR A 18 20.40 9.77 9.55
C TYR A 18 19.92 9.06 8.28
N PHE A 19 20.38 7.82 8.07
CA PHE A 19 19.79 6.91 7.10
C PHE A 19 18.42 6.51 7.65
N SER A 20 17.37 7.22 7.22
CA SER A 20 15.99 6.81 7.47
C SER A 20 15.76 5.49 6.75
N THR A 21 15.76 4.39 7.49
CA THR A 21 15.33 3.08 6.97
C THR A 21 13.82 3.16 6.73
N VAL A 22 13.43 3.37 5.47
CA VAL A 22 12.05 3.20 5.04
C VAL A 22 11.72 1.72 5.17
N CYS A 23 10.95 1.37 6.21
CA CYS A 23 10.35 0.04 6.32
C CYS A 23 9.24 -0.05 5.27
N SER A 24 9.39 -0.91 4.28
CA SER A 24 8.32 -1.23 3.33
C SER A 24 7.18 -1.90 4.09
N ALA A 25 6.04 -1.21 4.23
CA ALA A 25 4.84 -1.82 4.78
C ALA A 25 4.34 -2.91 3.80
N SER A 26 4.10 -4.12 4.31
CA SER A 26 3.42 -5.16 3.55
C SER A 26 1.96 -4.74 3.35
N ALA A 27 1.52 -4.63 2.09
CA ALA A 27 0.14 -4.30 1.77
C ALA A 27 -0.78 -5.49 2.08
N GLN A 28 -1.90 -5.24 2.75
CA GLN A 28 -2.86 -6.28 3.17
C GLN A 28 -3.78 -6.74 2.03
N ILE A 29 -3.91 -5.92 0.99
CA ILE A 29 -4.70 -6.19 -0.21
C ILE A 29 -3.77 -6.03 -1.40
N VAL A 30 -3.38 -7.15 -2.00
CA VAL A 30 -2.41 -7.23 -3.09
C VAL A 30 -3.12 -7.76 -4.33
N PRO A 31 -3.35 -6.94 -5.37
CA PRO A 31 -3.94 -7.43 -6.61
C PRO A 31 -2.97 -8.38 -7.32
N ASP A 32 -3.51 -9.36 -8.03
CA ASP A 32 -2.72 -10.15 -9.00
C ASP A 32 -2.95 -9.66 -10.43
N ALA A 33 -2.24 -10.27 -11.39
CA ALA A 33 -2.27 -9.91 -12.80
C ALA A 33 -2.98 -10.95 -13.69
N THR A 34 -3.94 -11.71 -13.14
CA THR A 34 -4.52 -12.89 -13.81
C THR A 34 -5.90 -12.64 -14.44
N LEU A 35 -6.32 -11.38 -14.56
CA LEU A 35 -7.56 -10.97 -15.24
C LEU A 35 -7.26 -10.18 -16.52
N PRO A 36 -8.19 -10.14 -17.51
CA PRO A 36 -8.04 -9.30 -18.70
C PRO A 36 -7.86 -7.81 -18.35
N VAL A 37 -8.65 -7.32 -17.40
CA VAL A 37 -8.46 -6.03 -16.74
C VAL A 37 -8.22 -6.28 -15.26
N ASN A 38 -6.99 -6.04 -14.83
CA ASN A 38 -6.56 -6.32 -13.47
C ASN A 38 -7.11 -5.32 -12.46
N SER A 39 -7.17 -5.75 -11.21
CA SER A 39 -7.55 -4.89 -10.09
C SER A 39 -6.40 -3.95 -9.75
N THR A 40 -6.72 -2.75 -9.27
CA THR A 40 -5.72 -1.82 -8.74
C THR A 40 -6.14 -1.38 -7.35
N VAL A 41 -5.17 -1.18 -6.45
CA VAL A 41 -5.42 -0.79 -5.07
C VAL A 41 -4.68 0.50 -4.78
N THR A 42 -5.42 1.52 -4.34
CA THR A 42 -4.85 2.78 -3.84
C THR A 42 -5.12 2.87 -2.35
N THR A 43 -4.08 3.04 -1.55
CA THR A 43 -4.19 3.15 -0.10
C THR A 43 -4.06 4.60 0.35
N ARG A 44 -5.01 5.07 1.15
CA ARG A 44 -4.94 6.36 1.86
C ARG A 44 -5.29 6.17 3.33
N GLY A 45 -4.27 6.22 4.19
CA GLY A 45 -4.44 5.88 5.61
C GLY A 45 -4.89 4.42 5.75
N LEU A 46 -6.03 4.22 6.42
CA LEU A 46 -6.63 2.89 6.68
C LEU A 46 -7.64 2.46 5.60
N VAL A 47 -7.83 3.27 4.55
CA VAL A 47 -8.76 2.95 3.46
C VAL A 47 -7.99 2.48 2.24
N HIS A 48 -8.35 1.29 1.77
CA HIS A 48 -7.86 0.66 0.55
C HIS A 48 -8.95 0.74 -0.52
N THR A 49 -8.80 1.67 -1.47
CA THR A 49 -9.71 1.82 -2.61
C THR A 49 -9.31 0.85 -3.70
N ILE A 50 -10.19 -0.11 -3.98
CA ILE A 50 -10.08 -1.11 -5.03
C ILE A 50 -10.77 -0.56 -6.28
N ASN A 51 -10.01 -0.42 -7.36
CA ASN A 51 -10.46 0.12 -8.64
C ASN A 51 -10.24 -0.89 -9.76
N ASN A 52 -10.71 -0.54 -10.96
CA ASN A 52 -10.64 -1.36 -12.18
C ASN A 52 -11.30 -2.74 -11.96
N GLY A 53 -10.67 -3.82 -12.42
CA GLY A 53 -11.29 -5.15 -12.49
C GLY A 53 -11.95 -5.43 -13.85
N THR A 54 -12.32 -6.69 -14.05
CA THR A 54 -12.89 -7.17 -15.31
C THR A 54 -14.41 -7.22 -15.20
N THR A 55 -15.12 -6.50 -16.07
CA THR A 55 -16.59 -6.51 -16.09
C THR A 55 -17.11 -7.50 -17.13
N VAL A 56 -18.04 -8.36 -16.73
CA VAL A 56 -18.81 -9.23 -17.64
C VAL A 56 -20.29 -9.15 -17.29
N GLY A 57 -21.07 -8.47 -18.14
CA GLY A 57 -22.47 -8.19 -17.87
C GLY A 57 -22.63 -7.30 -16.62
N VAL A 58 -23.43 -7.76 -15.66
CA VAL A 58 -23.67 -7.07 -14.38
C VAL A 58 -22.67 -7.42 -13.28
N ASN A 59 -21.64 -8.22 -13.60
CA ASN A 59 -20.65 -8.71 -12.65
C ASN A 59 -19.31 -8.00 -12.86
N LEU A 60 -18.70 -7.55 -11.75
CA LEU A 60 -17.34 -7.03 -11.71
C LEU A 60 -16.44 -8.02 -10.97
N TYR A 61 -15.39 -8.47 -11.65
CA TYR A 61 -14.43 -9.44 -11.12
C TYR A 61 -13.14 -8.77 -10.69
N HIS A 62 -12.70 -9.10 -9.48
CA HIS A 62 -11.39 -8.76 -8.95
C HIS A 62 -10.60 -10.01 -8.59
N SER A 63 -9.28 -9.91 -8.68
CA SER A 63 -8.35 -11.00 -8.37
C SER A 63 -7.18 -10.46 -7.58
N PHE A 64 -6.88 -11.13 -6.47
CA PHE A 64 -5.88 -10.73 -5.50
C PHE A 64 -4.94 -11.88 -5.21
N GLN A 65 -3.65 -11.59 -5.05
CA GLN A 65 -2.72 -12.53 -4.45
C GLN A 65 -3.05 -12.72 -2.97
N ASP A 66 -3.16 -11.61 -2.23
CA ASP A 66 -3.53 -11.61 -0.81
C ASP A 66 -4.66 -10.62 -0.58
N PHE A 67 -5.63 -10.98 0.26
CA PHE A 67 -6.75 -10.10 0.61
C PHE A 67 -7.09 -10.26 2.09
N SER A 68 -6.69 -9.29 2.89
CA SER A 68 -7.08 -9.17 4.30
C SER A 68 -7.52 -7.74 4.60
N VAL A 69 -8.44 -7.58 5.54
CA VAL A 69 -8.94 -6.30 6.03
C VAL A 69 -8.79 -6.31 7.55
N PRO A 70 -7.64 -5.87 8.11
CA PRO A 70 -7.43 -5.86 9.55
C PRO A 70 -8.37 -4.86 10.25
N THR A 71 -8.49 -4.95 11.57
CA THR A 71 -9.32 -4.04 12.37
C THR A 71 -9.10 -2.58 12.05
N ASN A 72 -10.20 -1.82 11.92
CA ASN A 72 -10.24 -0.40 11.54
C ASN A 72 -9.76 -0.09 10.11
N ASN A 73 -9.49 -1.10 9.28
CA ASN A 73 -9.18 -0.89 7.87
C ASN A 73 -10.45 -1.05 7.03
N THR A 74 -10.47 -0.43 5.85
CA THR A 74 -11.61 -0.49 4.94
C THR A 74 -11.17 -0.93 3.55
N ALA A 75 -11.77 -1.98 3.01
CA ALA A 75 -11.71 -2.31 1.59
C ALA A 75 -12.90 -1.66 0.87
N TYR A 76 -12.65 -0.59 0.12
CA TYR A 76 -13.68 0.12 -0.63
C TYR A 76 -13.64 -0.27 -2.10
N PHE A 77 -14.68 -0.94 -2.58
CA PHE A 77 -14.84 -1.26 -4.00
C PHE A 77 -15.46 -0.07 -4.74
N ASN A 78 -14.68 0.54 -5.63
CA ASN A 78 -15.13 1.64 -6.46
C ASN A 78 -15.71 1.12 -7.77
N ASN A 79 -16.99 0.77 -7.77
CA ASN A 79 -17.69 0.21 -8.94
C ASN A 79 -18.67 1.20 -9.59
N ALA A 80 -19.02 0.94 -10.86
CA ALA A 80 -20.06 1.67 -11.57
C ALA A 80 -21.46 1.26 -11.10
N ALA A 81 -22.44 2.15 -11.26
CA ALA A 81 -23.83 1.95 -10.79
C ALA A 81 -24.57 0.76 -11.45
N ASN A 82 -24.13 0.32 -12.64
CA ASN A 82 -24.72 -0.81 -13.35
C ASN A 82 -24.15 -2.18 -12.91
N VAL A 83 -23.17 -2.21 -12.01
CA VAL A 83 -22.64 -3.45 -11.41
C VAL A 83 -23.60 -3.91 -10.32
N GLN A 84 -24.07 -5.15 -10.41
CA GLN A 84 -24.93 -5.78 -9.38
C GLN A 84 -24.13 -6.66 -8.44
N ASN A 85 -23.07 -7.32 -8.94
CA ASN A 85 -22.24 -8.20 -8.14
C ASN A 85 -20.77 -7.82 -8.28
N VAL A 86 -20.07 -7.77 -7.16
CA VAL A 86 -18.61 -7.68 -7.09
C VAL A 86 -18.10 -9.02 -6.60
N LEU A 87 -17.33 -9.72 -7.43
CA LEU A 87 -16.80 -11.04 -7.13
C LEU A 87 -15.28 -10.95 -7.00
N THR A 88 -14.76 -11.44 -5.88
CA THR A 88 -13.33 -11.46 -5.59
C THR A 88 -12.83 -12.90 -5.57
N ARG A 89 -11.61 -13.14 -6.07
CA ARG A 89 -10.86 -14.36 -5.79
C ARG A 89 -9.51 -14.04 -5.18
N VAL A 90 -9.04 -14.95 -4.33
CA VAL A 90 -7.68 -14.92 -3.76
C VAL A 90 -6.89 -16.07 -4.38
N THR A 91 -5.73 -15.77 -4.95
CA THR A 91 -4.87 -16.73 -5.67
C THR A 91 -3.63 -17.14 -4.87
N GLY A 92 -3.25 -16.36 -3.85
CA GLY A 92 -2.19 -16.71 -2.91
C GLY A 92 -2.65 -17.74 -1.88
N SER A 93 -1.67 -18.25 -1.12
CA SER A 93 -1.90 -19.26 -0.07
C SER A 93 -2.19 -18.65 1.30
N SER A 94 -2.07 -17.33 1.46
CA SER A 94 -2.34 -16.66 2.72
C SER A 94 -3.83 -16.68 3.03
N VAL A 95 -4.19 -17.01 4.27
CA VAL A 95 -5.57 -16.94 4.73
C VAL A 95 -6.01 -15.48 4.76
N SER A 96 -7.20 -15.21 4.22
CA SER A 96 -7.87 -13.92 4.36
C SER A 96 -8.36 -13.72 5.79
N ASN A 97 -7.83 -12.71 6.48
CA ASN A 97 -8.39 -12.27 7.75
C ASN A 97 -9.21 -10.97 7.55
N ILE A 98 -10.47 -10.98 7.96
CA ILE A 98 -11.43 -9.90 7.70
C ILE A 98 -12.02 -9.45 9.03
N ASP A 99 -11.38 -8.46 9.64
CA ASP A 99 -11.71 -7.89 10.95
C ASP A 99 -12.01 -6.37 10.87
N GLY A 100 -12.19 -5.83 9.65
CA GLY A 100 -12.29 -4.41 9.30
C GLY A 100 -13.36 -3.59 10.01
#